data_AF-A0A5S9MJX2-F1
#
_entry.id   AF-A0A5S9MJX2-F1
#
_cell.length_a   1.000
_cell.length_b   1.000
_cell.length_c   1.000
_cell.angle_alpha   90.00
_cell.angle_beta   90.00
_cell.angle_gamma   90.00
#
_symmetry.space_group_name_H-M   'P 1'
#
loop_
_entity.id
_entity.type
_entity.pdbx_description
1 polymer ?
#
loop_
_entity_poly.entity_id
_entity_poly.type
_entity_poly.pdbx_seq_one_letter_code
_entity_poly.pdbx_strand_id
1 'polypeptide(L)'
;MSPYLLLLLIGTSAGLTNMIPWAGPTGRAASVLNMDPSELWVPLIPIQLIGVVLVLGMAFMLGKREEKRIRVKIAANEIAAVQLEGADWDRAIQSISETGDASLKRYHLIWVNLVLFFCVLWYFSY
;
A
#
# COMPACT_ATOMS: atom_id res chain seq x y z
N MET A 1 5.04 -1.15 -8.12
CA MET A 1 5.21 0.26 -7.71
C MET A 1 6.25 0.32 -6.60
N SER A 2 7.15 1.29 -6.63
CA SER A 2 8.14 1.47 -5.56
C SER A 2 7.44 1.73 -4.21
N PRO A 3 7.91 1.12 -3.11
CA PRO A 3 7.28 1.23 -1.79
C PRO A 3 7.22 2.68 -1.28
N TYR A 4 8.14 3.54 -1.73
CA TYR A 4 8.16 4.97 -1.42
C TYR A 4 6.96 5.73 -2.00
N LEU A 5 6.47 5.36 -3.18
CA LEU A 5 5.28 6.01 -3.77
C LEU A 5 4.01 5.66 -2.99
N LEU A 6 3.92 4.42 -2.51
CA LEU A 6 2.82 3.99 -1.65
C LEU A 6 2.88 4.74 -0.31
N LEU A 7 4.06 4.84 0.30
CA LEU A 7 4.25 5.57 1.54
C LEU A 7 3.89 7.05 1.39
N LEU A 8 4.30 7.69 0.29
CA LEU A 8 3.96 9.08 0.00
C LEU A 8 2.44 9.26 -0.16
N LEU A 9 1.78 8.37 -0.90
CA LEU A 9 0.34 8.46 -1.12
C LEU A 9 -0.43 8.26 0.18
N ILE A 10 -0.05 7.26 0.98
CA ILE A 10 -0.64 6.97 2.28
C ILE A 10 -0.43 8.15 3.22
N GLY A 11 0.80 8.68 3.32
CA GLY A 11 1.12 9.84 4.14
C GLY A 11 0.32 11.09 3.76
N THR A 12 0.13 11.32 2.46
CA THR A 12 -0.68 12.45 1.97
C THR A 12 -2.16 12.26 2.31
N SER A 13 -2.69 11.03 2.16
CA SER A 13 -4.07 10.70 2.52
C SER A 13 -4.33 10.74 4.04
N ALA A 14 -3.30 10.49 4.87
CA ALA A 14 -3.42 10.52 6.31
C ALA A 14 -3.82 11.91 6.85
N GLY A 15 -3.44 12.98 6.13
CA GLY A 15 -3.87 14.34 6.44
C GLY A 15 -5.40 14.51 6.39
N LEU A 16 -6.06 13.90 5.39
CA LEU A 16 -7.51 13.97 5.23
C LEU A 16 -8.24 13.18 6.32
N THR A 17 -7.73 11.99 6.64
CA THR A 17 -8.34 11.14 7.67
C THR A 17 -8.24 11.76 9.07
N ASN A 18 -7.25 12.62 9.30
CA ASN A 18 -7.10 13.34 10.56
C ASN A 18 -8.12 14.46 10.80
N MET A 19 -8.89 14.85 9.77
CA MET A 19 -9.87 15.94 9.85
C MET A 19 -11.29 15.46 10.19
N ILE A 20 -11.53 14.15 10.19
CA ILE A 20 -12.84 13.52 10.44
C ILE A 20 -13.21 13.69 11.94
N PRO A 21 -14.51 13.80 12.33
CA PRO A 21 -14.89 14.17 13.70
C PRO A 21 -14.41 13.20 14.78
N TRP A 22 -14.25 11.92 14.45
CA TRP A 22 -13.71 10.90 15.34
C TRP A 22 -12.18 10.79 15.31
N ALA A 23 -11.48 11.65 14.57
CA ALA A 23 -10.03 11.69 14.55
C ALA A 23 -9.49 12.43 15.79
N GLY A 24 -8.44 11.88 16.40
CA GLY A 24 -7.82 12.44 17.61
C GLY A 24 -7.39 13.92 17.51
N PRO A 25 -6.91 14.43 16.37
CA PRO A 25 -6.63 15.87 16.20
C PRO A 25 -7.90 16.73 16.18
N THR A 26 -8.92 16.38 15.39
CA THR A 26 -10.19 17.11 15.33
C THR A 26 -10.93 17.09 16.66
N GLY A 27 -10.95 15.94 17.35
CA GLY A 27 -11.56 15.83 18.68
C GLY A 27 -10.88 16.72 19.72
N ARG A 28 -9.55 16.86 19.67
CA ARG A 28 -8.80 17.79 20.53
C ARG A 28 -9.01 19.26 20.17
N ALA A 29 -9.21 19.58 18.90
CA ALA A 29 -9.55 20.94 18.49
C ALA A 29 -10.98 21.32 18.94
N ALA A 30 -11.93 20.40 18.84
CA ALA A 30 -13.31 20.59 19.25
C ALA A 30 -13.45 20.84 20.76
N SER A 31 -12.68 20.14 21.60
CA SER A 31 -12.71 20.33 23.06
C SER A 31 -12.21 21.71 23.50
N VAL A 32 -11.21 22.27 22.81
CA VAL A 32 -10.72 23.64 23.08
C VAL A 32 -11.74 24.69 22.67
N LEU A 33 -12.47 24.43 21.57
CA LEU A 33 -13.49 25.34 21.04
C LEU A 33 -14.85 25.21 21.74
N ASN A 34 -15.02 24.27 22.69
CA ASN A 34 -16.30 23.92 23.32
C ASN A 34 -17.43 23.69 22.30
N MET A 35 -17.09 23.07 21.17
CA MET A 35 -18.03 22.73 20.10
C MET A 35 -18.12 21.22 19.94
N ASP A 36 -19.26 20.73 19.41
CA ASP A 36 -19.35 19.32 19.03
C ASP A 36 -18.39 19.04 17.85
N PRO A 37 -17.62 17.93 17.88
CA PRO A 37 -16.72 17.57 16.79
C PRO A 37 -17.41 17.47 15.43
N SER A 38 -18.69 17.09 15.40
CA SER A 38 -19.49 16.97 14.19
C SER A 38 -19.81 18.33 13.60
N GLU A 39 -20.14 19.32 14.44
CA GLU A 39 -20.38 20.70 14.02
C GLU A 39 -19.12 21.37 13.47
N LEU A 40 -17.96 21.07 14.08
CA LEU A 40 -16.66 21.54 13.58
C LEU A 40 -16.29 20.89 12.23
N TRP A 41 -16.77 19.68 11.95
CA TRP A 41 -16.44 18.94 10.73
C TRP A 41 -17.21 19.39 9.50
N VAL A 42 -18.47 19.79 9.63
CA VAL A 42 -19.29 20.27 8.49
C VAL A 42 -18.58 21.32 7.62
N PRO A 43 -17.97 22.39 8.17
CA PRO A 43 -17.23 23.35 7.36
C PRO A 43 -15.92 22.82 6.77
N LEU A 44 -15.42 21.67 7.26
CA LEU A 44 -14.21 21.00 6.75
C LEU A 44 -14.49 20.06 5.55
N ILE A 45 -15.75 19.72 5.28
CA ILE A 45 -16.12 18.85 4.15
C ILE A 45 -15.64 19.40 2.79
N PRO A 46 -15.80 20.70 2.46
CA PRO A 46 -15.37 21.23 1.17
C PRO A 46 -13.86 21.10 0.96
N ILE A 47 -13.04 21.35 2.00
CA ILE A 47 -11.58 21.25 1.91
C ILE A 47 -11.13 19.78 1.83
N GLN A 48 -11.83 18.85 2.51
CA GLN A 48 -11.59 17.42 2.34
C GLN A 48 -11.85 16.98 0.90
N LEU A 49 -12.92 17.46 0.28
CA LEU A 49 -13.27 17.13 -1.11
C LEU A 49 -12.17 17.58 -2.08
N ILE A 50 -11.65 18.80 -1.90
CA ILE A 50 -10.50 19.32 -2.66
C ILE A 50 -9.27 18.44 -2.44
N GLY A 51 -9.00 18.08 -1.17
CA GLY A 51 -7.91 17.19 -0.82
C GLY A 51 -8.01 15.82 -1.51
N VAL A 52 -9.20 15.23 -1.59
CA VAL A 52 -9.42 13.93 -2.24
C VAL A 52 -9.10 14.04 -3.72
N VAL A 53 -9.60 15.09 -4.38
CA VAL A 53 -9.33 15.34 -5.80
C VAL A 53 -7.83 15.50 -6.06
N LEU A 54 -7.11 16.23 -5.20
CA LEU A 54 -5.67 16.40 -5.31
C LEU A 54 -4.91 15.08 -5.10
N VAL A 55 -5.29 14.28 -4.11
CA VAL A 55 -4.66 12.97 -3.85
C VAL A 55 -4.91 12.02 -5.01
N LEU A 56 -6.12 11.96 -5.55
CA LEU A 56 -6.44 11.14 -6.74
C LEU A 56 -5.66 11.61 -7.98
N GLY A 57 -5.58 12.92 -8.19
CA GLY A 57 -4.77 13.50 -9.26
C GLY A 57 -3.29 13.15 -9.12
N MET A 58 -2.74 13.26 -7.91
CA MET A 58 -1.37 12.88 -7.60
C MET A 58 -1.14 11.37 -7.81
N ALA A 59 -2.06 10.52 -7.34
CA ALA A 59 -2.02 9.08 -7.55
C ALA A 59 -1.96 8.72 -9.03
N PHE A 60 -2.78 9.38 -9.85
CA PHE A 60 -2.83 9.15 -11.29
C PHE A 60 -1.51 9.57 -11.98
N MET A 61 -0.99 10.76 -11.66
CA MET A 61 0.26 11.26 -12.22
C MET A 61 1.46 10.38 -11.84
N LEU A 62 1.55 9.98 -10.57
CA LEU A 62 2.62 9.11 -10.06
C LEU A 62 2.49 7.69 -10.62
N GLY A 63 1.27 7.17 -10.71
CA GLY A 63 0.98 5.86 -11.31
C GLY A 63 1.45 5.77 -12.75
N LYS A 64 1.12 6.75 -13.59
CA LYS A 64 1.59 6.80 -14.99
C LYS A 64 3.12 6.89 -15.11
N ARG A 65 3.77 7.65 -14.23
CA ARG A 65 5.24 7.75 -14.22
C ARG A 65 5.88 6.42 -13.85
N GLU A 66 5.32 5.72 -12.88
CA GLU A 66 5.82 4.43 -12.44
C GLU A 66 5.57 3.33 -13.49
N GLU A 67 4.43 3.36 -14.16
CA GLU A 67 4.10 2.47 -15.27
C GLU A 67 5.15 2.57 -16.40
N LYS A 68 5.57 3.80 -16.75
CA LYS A 68 6.63 4.03 -17.74
C LYS A 68 7.98 3.49 -17.26
N ARG A 69 8.33 3.65 -15.98
CA ARG A 69 9.58 3.11 -15.39
C ARG A 69 9.60 1.58 -15.39
N ILE A 70 8.48 0.95 -15.02
CA ILE A 70 8.34 -0.50 -14.98
C ILE A 70 8.47 -1.07 -16.39
N ARG A 71 7.80 -0.48 -17.40
CA ARG A 71 7.94 -0.92 -18.80
C ARG A 71 9.39 -0.89 -19.31
N VAL A 72 10.14 0.17 -19.01
CA VAL A 72 11.55 0.29 -19.41
C VAL A 72 12.41 -0.78 -18.72
N LYS A 73 12.16 -1.07 -17.44
CA LYS A 73 12.87 -2.13 -16.72
C LYS A 73 12.55 -3.52 -17.25
N ILE A 74 11.29 -3.79 -17.59
CA ILE A 74 10.87 -5.06 -18.19
C ILE A 74 11.57 -5.26 -19.54
N ALA A 75 11.54 -4.25 -20.42
CA ALA A 75 12.21 -4.34 -21.72
C ALA A 75 13.73 -4.54 -21.59
N ALA A 76 14.39 -3.84 -20.65
CA ALA A 76 15.81 -4.03 -20.38
C ALA A 76 16.12 -5.44 -19.82
N ASN A 77 15.22 -5.98 -19.00
CA ASN A 77 15.35 -7.32 -18.43
C ASN A 77 15.07 -8.41 -19.47
N GLU A 78 14.15 -8.21 -20.41
CA GLU A 78 13.91 -9.11 -21.55
C GLU A 78 15.12 -9.15 -22.49
N ILE A 79 15.73 -8.00 -22.79
CA ILE A 79 16.95 -7.93 -23.60
C ILE A 79 18.12 -8.63 -22.87
N ALA A 80 18.28 -8.40 -21.57
CA ALA A 80 19.28 -9.09 -20.76
C ALA A 80 19.00 -10.61 -20.65
N ALA A 81 17.72 -11.01 -20.56
CA ALA A 81 17.32 -12.40 -20.53
C ALA A 81 17.66 -13.10 -21.86
N VAL A 82 17.34 -12.49 -23.01
CA VAL A 82 17.70 -13.00 -24.35
C VAL A 82 19.23 -13.12 -24.53
N GLN A 83 20.01 -12.21 -23.93
CA GLN A 83 21.47 -12.27 -23.95
C GLN A 83 22.04 -13.41 -23.09
N LEU A 84 21.38 -13.77 -21.99
CA LEU A 84 21.76 -14.85 -21.08
C LEU A 84 21.23 -16.23 -21.54
N GLU A 85 20.14 -16.23 -22.30
CA GLU A 85 19.44 -17.39 -22.83
C GLU A 85 20.39 -18.31 -23.63
N GLY A 86 21.34 -17.77 -24.40
CA GLY A 86 22.29 -18.59 -25.17
C GLY A 86 23.35 -19.35 -24.35
N ALA A 87 23.61 -18.98 -23.09
CA ALA A 87 24.74 -19.48 -22.30
C ALA A 87 24.36 -20.13 -20.96
N ASP A 88 23.15 -19.88 -20.42
CA ASP A 88 22.74 -20.31 -19.09
C ASP A 88 21.66 -21.41 -19.05
N TRP A 89 20.98 -21.75 -20.15
CA TRP A 89 20.00 -22.87 -20.14
C TRP A 89 20.61 -24.20 -19.71
N ASP A 90 21.81 -24.51 -20.21
CA ASP A 90 22.51 -25.76 -19.88
C ASP A 90 22.95 -25.83 -18.42
N ARG A 91 23.31 -24.68 -17.81
CA ARG A 91 23.65 -24.62 -16.38
C ARG A 91 22.42 -24.58 -15.46
N ALA A 92 21.34 -23.92 -15.90
CA ALA A 92 20.11 -23.79 -15.14
C ALA A 92 19.41 -25.16 -14.97
N ILE A 93 19.35 -25.98 -16.03
CA ILE A 93 18.81 -27.35 -15.97
C ILE A 93 19.58 -28.21 -14.94
N GLN A 94 20.90 -28.03 -14.85
CA GLN A 94 21.74 -28.77 -13.90
C GLN A 94 21.52 -28.32 -12.44
N SER A 95 21.33 -27.02 -12.20
CA SER A 95 21.08 -26.46 -10.86
C SER A 95 19.68 -26.77 -10.28
N ILE A 96 18.65 -26.87 -11.15
CA ILE A 96 17.29 -27.22 -10.76
C ILE A 96 17.21 -28.68 -10.27
N SER A 97 18.06 -29.57 -10.79
CA SER A 97 18.13 -30.96 -10.35
C SER A 97 18.72 -31.13 -8.95
N GLU A 98 19.53 -30.19 -8.45
CA GLU A 98 20.20 -30.31 -7.14
C GLU A 98 19.60 -29.42 -6.05
N THR A 99 18.93 -28.32 -6.39
CA THR A 99 18.48 -27.32 -5.39
C THR A 99 16.98 -27.03 -5.49
N GLY A 100 16.16 -28.07 -5.28
CA GLY A 100 14.71 -27.92 -5.06
C GLY A 100 14.45 -27.25 -3.72
N ASP A 101 14.69 -25.94 -3.62
CA ASP A 101 14.63 -25.19 -2.37
C ASP A 101 13.16 -25.00 -1.94
N ALA A 102 12.68 -25.90 -1.08
CA ALA A 102 11.33 -25.91 -0.51
C ALA A 102 11.02 -24.72 0.44
N SER A 103 11.96 -23.79 0.58
CA SER A 103 11.96 -22.68 1.54
C SER A 103 10.97 -21.54 1.24
N LEU A 104 10.45 -21.45 0.01
CA LEU A 104 9.51 -20.38 -0.40
C LEU A 104 8.04 -20.64 -0.02
N LYS A 105 7.69 -21.83 0.47
CA LYS A 105 6.34 -22.10 1.00
C LYS A 105 6.28 -21.77 2.51
N ARG A 106 6.21 -20.49 2.85
CA ARG A 106 5.88 -20.03 4.23
C ARG A 106 4.40 -20.30 4.56
N TYR A 107 4.03 -21.57 4.66
CA TYR A 107 2.67 -22.04 4.99
C TYR A 107 2.33 -21.89 6.48
N HIS A 108 3.34 -21.86 7.35
CA HIS A 108 3.18 -21.89 8.82
C HIS A 108 2.51 -20.65 9.44
N LEU A 109 2.55 -19.48 8.79
CA LEU A 109 2.00 -18.23 9.36
C LEU A 109 0.50 -18.03 9.09
N ILE A 110 -0.12 -18.89 8.26
CA ILE A 110 -1.53 -18.76 7.88
C ILE A 110 -2.44 -19.02 9.08
N TRP A 111 -2.14 -20.03 9.90
CA TRP A 111 -2.96 -20.40 11.06
C TRP A 111 -2.95 -19.36 12.17
N VAL A 112 -1.80 -18.74 12.43
CA VAL A 112 -1.69 -17.65 13.43
C VAL A 112 -2.54 -16.44 13.01
N ASN A 113 -2.47 -16.06 11.73
CA ASN A 113 -3.27 -14.96 11.20
C ASN A 113 -4.77 -15.27 11.20
N LEU A 114 -5.15 -16.53 10.97
CA LEU A 114 -6.55 -16.98 10.96
C LEU A 114 -7.15 -16.97 12.37
N VAL A 115 -6.43 -17.41 13.39
CA VAL A 115 -6.88 -17.34 14.80
C VAL A 115 -7.05 -15.88 15.23
N LEU A 116 -6.07 -15.02 14.92
CA LEU A 116 -6.16 -13.57 15.22
C LEU A 116 -7.40 -12.94 14.56
N PHE A 117 -7.70 -13.28 13.31
CA PHE A 117 -8.88 -12.79 12.59
C PHE A 117 -10.18 -13.14 13.32
N PHE A 118 -10.36 -14.41 13.74
CA PHE A 118 -11.56 -14.82 14.46
C PHE A 118 -11.67 -14.24 15.87
N CYS A 119 -10.56 -14.11 16.60
CA CYS A 119 -10.57 -13.46 17.91
C CYS A 119 -11.02 -11.99 17.82
N VAL A 120 -10.58 -11.26 16.79
CA VAL A 120 -10.99 -9.86 16.57
C VAL A 120 -12.49 -9.78 16.25
N LEU A 121 -13.00 -10.66 15.38
CA LEU A 121 -14.43 -10.70 15.08
C LEU A 121 -15.29 -11.06 16.31
N TRP A 122 -14.80 -11.99 17.13
CA TRP A 122 -15.46 -12.40 18.37
C TRP A 122 -15.55 -11.23 19.37
N TYR A 123 -14.45 -10.50 19.56
CA TYR A 123 -14.40 -9.35 20.47
C TYR A 123 -15.36 -8.22 20.06
N PHE A 124 -15.55 -8.00 18.76
CA PHE A 124 -16.50 -6.99 18.25
C PHE A 124 -17.97 -7.42 18.31
N SER A 125 -18.26 -8.71 18.58
CA SER A 125 -19.62 -9.26 18.59
C SER A 125 -20.25 -9.34 19.99
N TYR A 126 -19.56 -8.84 21.03
CA TYR A 126 -20.02 -8.73 22.41
C TYR A 126 -20.11 -7.26 22.83
#